data_AF-A0A2K2C1L3-F1
#
_entry.id   AF-A0A2K2C1L3-F1
#
_cell.length_a   1.000
_cell.length_b   1.000
_cell.length_c   1.000
_cell.angle_alpha   90.00
_cell.angle_beta   90.00
_cell.angle_gamma   90.00
#
_symmetry.space_group_name_H-M   'P 1'
#
loop_
_entity.id
_entity.type
_entity.pdbx_description
1 polymer ?
#
loop_
_entity_poly.entity_id
_entity_poly.type
_entity_poly.pdbx_seq_one_letter_code
_entity_poly.pdbx_strand_id
1 'polypeptide(L)'
;QEKKLYIFENPVPNAPAKDVEEEVRNEHQRHVNDNDQAVYVMLASMSPELQRQHENMDAHTMIMHLKELFEWTNKTKRHENSKELLCCKMTKGSSVNTNVLKMIGYIDKLG
;
A
#
# COMPACT_ATOMS: atom_id res chain seq x y z
N GLN A 1 3.86 -17.81 15.39
CA GLN A 1 4.37 -16.65 14.63
C GLN A 1 5.01 -15.69 15.61
N GLU A 2 6.32 -15.50 15.56
CA GLU A 2 6.96 -14.38 16.26
C GLU A 2 6.42 -13.06 15.70
N LYS A 3 6.09 -12.11 16.57
CA LYS A 3 5.62 -10.78 16.16
C LYS A 3 6.83 -9.96 15.67
N LYS A 4 7.20 -10.12 14.40
CA LYS A 4 8.26 -9.33 13.74
C LYS A 4 7.78 -7.95 13.25
N LEU A 5 6.83 -7.33 13.97
CA LEU A 5 6.22 -6.05 13.60
C LEU A 5 7.25 -4.92 13.48
N TYR A 6 8.32 -4.99 14.29
CA TYR A 6 9.36 -3.97 14.32
C TYR A 6 10.03 -3.73 12.96
N ILE A 7 10.04 -4.73 12.06
CA ILE A 7 10.58 -4.63 10.70
C ILE A 7 9.76 -3.63 9.87
N PHE A 8 8.45 -3.56 10.10
CA PHE A 8 7.58 -2.64 9.35
C PHE A 8 7.58 -1.24 9.95
N GLU A 9 8.01 -1.10 11.20
CA GLU A 9 8.04 0.18 11.91
C GLU A 9 9.38 0.90 11.74
N ASN A 10 10.47 0.15 11.60
CA ASN A 10 11.82 0.71 11.52
C ASN A 10 12.60 0.14 10.33
N PRO A 11 13.41 0.95 9.64
CA PRO A 11 14.29 0.47 8.60
C PRO A 11 15.39 -0.42 9.19
N VAL A 12 15.99 -1.26 8.32
CA VAL A 12 17.18 -2.04 8.69
C VAL A 12 18.31 -1.09 9.11
N PRO A 13 18.90 -1.24 10.30
CA PRO A 13 20.01 -0.41 10.74
C PRO A 13 21.21 -0.51 9.79
N ASN A 14 22.01 0.55 9.71
CA ASN A 14 23.27 0.51 8.96
C ASN A 14 24.20 -0.59 9.48
N ALA A 15 25.01 -1.14 8.57
CA ALA A 15 25.99 -2.16 8.92
C ALA A 15 26.91 -1.67 10.04
N PRO A 16 27.13 -2.48 11.10
CA PRO A 16 28.01 -2.10 12.19
C PRO A 16 29.47 -2.02 11.72
N ALA A 17 30.31 -1.28 12.46
CA ALA A 17 31.75 -1.21 12.19
C ALA A 17 32.41 -2.59 12.32
N LYS A 18 33.56 -2.81 11.65
CA LYS A 18 34.22 -4.13 11.66
C LYS A 18 34.64 -4.57 13.07
N ASP A 19 35.03 -3.60 13.90
CA ASP A 19 35.60 -3.81 15.23
C ASP A 19 34.57 -3.85 16.37
N VAL A 20 33.26 -3.92 16.06
CA VAL A 20 32.23 -4.04 17.10
C VAL A 20 32.22 -5.42 17.75
N GLU A 21 31.65 -5.46 18.95
CA GLU A 21 31.29 -6.68 19.66
C GLU A 21 30.49 -7.65 18.79
N GLU A 22 30.78 -8.94 18.92
CA GLU A 22 30.15 -9.99 18.13
C GLU A 22 28.63 -10.06 18.34
N GLU A 23 28.16 -9.69 19.53
CA GLU A 23 26.74 -9.61 19.85
C GLU A 23 26.00 -8.59 18.97
N VAL A 24 26.59 -7.41 18.77
CA VAL A 24 26.03 -6.34 17.92
C VAL A 24 25.98 -6.80 16.46
N ARG A 25 27.00 -7.53 16.00
CA ARG A 25 27.05 -8.10 14.65
C ARG A 25 25.95 -9.15 14.45
N ASN A 26 25.76 -10.03 15.43
CA ASN A 26 24.73 -11.07 15.40
C ASN A 26 23.31 -10.48 15.42
N GLU A 27 23.07 -9.45 16.21
CA GLU A 27 21.79 -8.76 16.25
C GLU A 27 21.46 -8.09 14.90
N HIS A 28 22.44 -7.40 14.30
CA HIS A 28 22.27 -6.83 12.96
C HIS A 28 21.95 -7.92 11.93
N GLN A 29 22.68 -9.04 11.92
CA GLN A 29 22.42 -10.14 10.99
C GLN A 29 21.04 -10.75 11.19
N ARG A 30 20.59 -10.90 12.44
CA ARG A 30 19.22 -11.34 12.75
C ARG A 30 18.20 -10.39 12.15
N HIS A 31 18.41 -9.07 12.26
CA HIS A 31 17.53 -8.08 11.67
C HIS A 31 17.48 -8.19 10.14
N VAL A 32 18.62 -8.34 9.47
CA VAL A 32 18.70 -8.53 8.01
C VAL A 32 17.91 -9.77 7.58
N ASN A 33 18.13 -10.90 8.24
CA ASN A 33 17.43 -12.16 7.94
C ASN A 33 15.91 -12.02 8.13
N ASP A 34 15.50 -11.32 9.19
CA ASP A 34 14.11 -11.07 9.50
C ASP A 34 13.47 -10.17 8.43
N ASN A 35 14.16 -9.12 7.98
CA ASN A 35 13.75 -8.27 6.86
C ASN A 35 13.59 -9.07 5.56
N ASP A 36 14.57 -9.89 5.20
CA ASP A 36 14.54 -10.66 3.95
C ASP A 36 13.35 -11.63 3.89
N GLN A 37 13.03 -12.27 5.03
CA GLN A 37 11.83 -13.10 5.15
C GLN A 37 10.56 -12.28 4.94
N ALA A 38 10.48 -11.08 5.53
CA ALA A 38 9.33 -10.20 5.38
C ALA A 38 9.18 -9.74 3.93
N VAL A 39 10.27 -9.33 3.28
CA VAL A 39 10.29 -8.94 1.86
C VAL A 39 9.77 -10.07 0.99
N TYR A 40 10.26 -11.30 1.19
CA TYR A 40 9.83 -12.46 0.42
C TYR A 40 8.32 -12.71 0.53
N VAL A 41 7.79 -12.70 1.76
CA VAL A 41 6.35 -12.89 2.01
C VAL A 41 5.52 -11.77 1.40
N MET A 42 5.97 -10.52 1.52
CA MET A 42 5.27 -9.38 0.93
C MET A 42 5.22 -9.49 -0.58
N LEU A 43 6.36 -9.71 -1.25
CA LEU A 43 6.45 -9.86 -2.70
C LEU A 43 5.62 -11.05 -3.21
N ALA A 44 5.64 -12.18 -2.51
CA ALA A 44 4.84 -13.36 -2.87
C ALA A 44 3.33 -13.12 -2.76
N SER A 45 2.91 -12.14 -1.96
CA SER A 45 1.50 -11.76 -1.78
C SER A 45 1.01 -10.73 -2.81
N MET A 46 1.90 -10.26 -3.70
CA MET A 46 1.59 -9.23 -4.69
C MET A 46 1.23 -9.81 -6.06
N SER A 47 0.60 -8.99 -6.90
CA SER A 47 0.52 -9.26 -8.33
C SER A 47 1.89 -9.12 -8.99
N PRO A 48 2.15 -9.77 -10.14
CA PRO A 48 3.46 -9.70 -10.80
C PRO A 48 3.89 -8.27 -11.18
N GLU A 49 2.95 -7.40 -11.53
CA GLU A 49 3.24 -6.00 -11.85
C GLU A 49 3.73 -5.23 -10.60
N LEU A 50 3.01 -5.39 -9.49
CA LEU A 50 3.34 -4.73 -8.24
C LEU A 50 4.65 -5.30 -7.65
N GLN A 51 4.87 -6.61 -7.79
CA GLN A 51 6.11 -7.26 -7.37
C GLN A 51 7.34 -6.63 -8.05
N ARG A 52 7.31 -6.45 -9.38
CA ARG A 52 8.41 -5.84 -10.15
C ARG A 52 8.72 -4.40 -9.71
N GLN A 53 7.72 -3.66 -9.24
CA GLN A 53 7.93 -2.29 -8.75
C GLN A 53 8.64 -2.23 -7.39
N HIS A 54 8.61 -3.32 -6.61
CA HIS A 54 9.07 -3.34 -5.21
C HIS A 54 10.21 -4.35 -4.97
N GLU A 55 10.73 -5.02 -6.00
CA GLU A 55 11.72 -6.11 -5.87
C GLU A 55 13.04 -5.70 -5.21
N ASN A 56 13.39 -4.41 -5.24
CA ASN A 56 14.63 -3.86 -4.69
C ASN A 56 14.40 -3.04 -3.41
N MET A 57 13.23 -3.13 -2.79
CA MET A 57 12.90 -2.41 -1.56
C MET A 57 13.03 -3.32 -0.34
N ASP A 58 13.48 -2.75 0.78
CA ASP A 58 13.33 -3.40 2.09
C ASP A 58 11.87 -3.39 2.55
N ALA A 59 11.54 -4.20 3.56
CA ALA A 59 10.17 -4.40 3.99
C ALA A 59 9.54 -3.11 4.54
N HIS A 60 10.32 -2.27 5.24
CA HIS A 60 9.84 -1.00 5.80
C HIS A 60 9.52 0.01 4.68
N THR A 61 10.45 0.19 3.74
CA THR A 61 10.25 1.09 2.60
C THR A 61 9.07 0.63 1.75
N MET A 62 8.98 -0.68 1.48
CA MET A 62 7.89 -1.26 0.70
C MET A 62 6.52 -1.03 1.35
N ILE A 63 6.38 -1.26 2.67
CA ILE A 63 5.08 -1.05 3.33
C ILE A 63 4.67 0.43 3.34
N MET A 64 5.64 1.34 3.49
CA MET A 64 5.39 2.78 3.40
C MET A 64 4.91 3.18 2.01
N HIS A 65 5.62 2.75 0.96
CA HIS A 65 5.25 3.04 -0.43
C HIS A 65 3.85 2.50 -0.77
N LEU A 66 3.52 1.28 -0.34
CA LEU A 66 2.21 0.70 -0.57
C LEU A 66 1.09 1.49 0.12
N LYS A 67 1.30 1.88 1.38
CA LYS A 67 0.32 2.72 2.11
C LYS A 67 0.05 4.02 1.35
N GLU A 68 1.10 4.72 0.95
CA GLU A 68 0.98 5.95 0.18
C GLU A 68 0.26 5.73 -1.16
N LEU A 69 0.65 4.70 -1.91
CA LEU A 69 0.05 4.36 -3.20
C LEU A 69 -1.45 4.06 -3.07
N PHE A 70 -1.84 3.24 -2.10
CA PHE A 70 -3.25 2.87 -1.89
C PHE A 70 -4.06 4.01 -1.31
N GLU A 71 -3.50 4.83 -0.40
CA GLU A 71 -4.16 6.03 0.09
C GLU A 71 -4.39 7.05 -1.03
N TRP A 72 -3.36 7.31 -1.85
CA TRP A 72 -3.45 8.20 -3.01
C TRP A 72 -4.47 7.70 -4.02
N THR A 73 -4.44 6.40 -4.31
CA THR A 73 -5.39 5.76 -5.23
C THR A 73 -6.82 5.88 -4.71
N ASN A 74 -7.04 5.70 -3.40
CA ASN A 74 -8.35 5.86 -2.78
C ASN A 74 -8.85 7.31 -2.85
N LYS A 75 -7.99 8.29 -2.50
CA LYS A 75 -8.29 9.73 -2.61
C LYS A 75 -8.67 10.11 -4.05
N THR A 76 -7.90 9.63 -5.02
CA THR A 76 -8.14 9.88 -6.45
C THR A 76 -9.47 9.29 -6.91
N LYS A 77 -9.74 8.01 -6.62
CA LYS A 77 -11.00 7.35 -6.97
C LYS A 77 -12.21 8.04 -6.33
N ARG A 78 -12.11 8.40 -5.04
CA ARG A 78 -13.16 9.15 -4.34
C ARG A 78 -13.42 10.51 -5.00
N HIS A 79 -12.37 11.21 -5.41
CA HIS A 79 -12.48 12.47 -6.13
C HIS A 79 -13.19 12.29 -7.48
N GLU A 80 -12.80 11.28 -8.26
CA GLU A 80 -13.44 10.95 -9.54
C GLU A 80 -14.93 10.59 -9.37
N ASN A 81 -15.27 9.71 -8.43
CA ASN A 81 -16.65 9.36 -8.13
C ASN A 81 -17.48 10.59 -7.69
N SER A 82 -16.89 11.48 -6.88
CA SER A 82 -17.56 12.72 -6.46
C SER A 82 -17.81 13.65 -7.65
N LYS A 83 -16.83 13.75 -8.56
CA LYS A 83 -16.96 14.54 -9.79
C LYS A 83 -18.05 13.97 -10.69
N GLU A 84 -18.09 12.66 -10.88
CA GLU A 84 -19.14 11.99 -11.66
C GLU A 84 -20.55 12.27 -11.09
N LEU A 85 -20.70 12.16 -9.77
CA LEU A 85 -21.95 12.46 -9.08
C LEU A 85 -22.38 13.93 -9.27
N LEU A 86 -21.49 14.88 -8.99
CA LEU A 86 -21.77 16.31 -9.09
C LEU A 86 -22.03 16.77 -10.54
N CYS A 87 -21.40 16.11 -11.51
CA CYS A 87 -21.61 16.37 -12.93
C CYS A 87 -22.76 15.54 -13.53
N CYS A 88 -23.42 14.67 -12.76
CA CYS A 88 -24.52 13.82 -13.22
C CYS A 88 -25.77 14.68 -13.52
N LYS A 89 -25.84 15.22 -14.74
CA LYS A 89 -26.98 15.99 -15.22
C LYS A 89 -27.96 15.07 -15.94
N MET A 90 -29.25 15.27 -15.65
CA MET A 90 -30.32 14.55 -16.35
C MET A 90 -30.37 14.99 -17.81
N THR A 91 -30.33 14.03 -18.73
CA THR A 91 -30.46 14.30 -20.17
C THR A 91 -31.91 14.68 -20.49
N LYS A 92 -32.12 15.70 -21.33
CA LYS A 92 -33.46 16.14 -21.75
C LYS A 92 -34.22 14.96 -22.39
N GLY A 93 -35.42 14.69 -21.90
CA GLY A 93 -36.25 13.56 -22.36
C GLY A 93 -35.96 12.21 -21.69
N SER A 94 -34.95 12.11 -20.81
CA SER A 94 -34.72 10.90 -20.00
C SER A 94 -35.63 10.85 -18.77
N SER A 95 -35.88 9.63 -18.26
CA SER A 95 -36.70 9.46 -17.06
C SER A 95 -35.93 9.86 -15.79
N VAL A 96 -36.64 10.47 -14.84
CA VAL A 96 -36.08 10.80 -13.52
C VAL A 96 -35.57 9.55 -12.81
N ASN A 97 -36.31 8.44 -12.90
CA ASN A 97 -35.92 7.17 -12.28
C ASN A 97 -34.55 6.69 -12.79
N THR A 98 -34.33 6.71 -14.11
CA THR A 98 -33.03 6.34 -14.70
C THR A 98 -31.90 7.23 -14.21
N ASN A 99 -32.14 8.53 -14.08
CA ASN A 99 -31.12 9.47 -13.58
C ASN A 99 -30.80 9.24 -12.10
N VAL A 100 -31.82 9.01 -11.28
CA VAL A 100 -31.67 8.70 -9.85
C VAL A 100 -30.91 7.39 -9.65
N LEU A 101 -31.20 6.34 -10.42
CA LEU A 101 -30.45 5.08 -10.36
C LEU A 101 -28.96 5.27 -10.67
N LYS A 102 -28.61 6.12 -11.64
CA LYS A 102 -27.20 6.46 -11.92
C LYS A 102 -26.54 7.18 -10.74
N MET A 103 -27.25 8.14 -10.14
CA MET A 103 -26.75 8.87 -8.95
C MET A 103 -26.55 7.93 -7.76
N ILE A 104 -27.48 7.01 -7.50
CA ILE A 104 -27.34 5.98 -6.46
C ILE A 104 -26.07 5.17 -6.69
N GLY A 105 -25.82 4.71 -7.93
CA GLY A 105 -24.60 3.98 -8.26
C GLY A 105 -23.31 4.77 -8.00
N TYR A 106 -23.30 6.09 -8.16
CA TYR A 106 -22.13 6.91 -7.79
C TYR A 106 -21.99 7.09 -6.28
N ILE A 107 -23.11 7.21 -5.55
CA ILE A 107 -23.12 7.29 -4.09
C ILE A 107 -22.61 5.99 -3.47
N ASP A 108 -23.02 4.83 -4.00
CA ASP A 108 -22.56 3.51 -3.54
C ASP A 108 -21.04 3.36 -3.69
N LYS A 109 -20.43 3.97 -4.72
CA LYS A 109 -18.97 3.97 -4.93
C LYS A 109 -18.20 4.92 -4.01
N LEU A 110 -18.89 5.76 -3.21
CA LEU A 110 -18.28 6.71 -2.28
C LEU A 110 -18.24 6.21 -0.82
N GLY A 111 -19.07 5.21 -0.49
CA GLY A 111 -19.08 4.51 0.79
C GLY A 111 -17.94 3.52 0.90
#